data_AF-A0A928KKV0-F1
#
_entry.id   AF-A0A928KKV0-F1
#
_cell.length_a   1.000
_cell.length_b   1.000
_cell.length_c   1.000
_cell.angle_alpha   90.00
_cell.angle_beta   90.00
_cell.angle_gamma   90.00
#
_symmetry.space_group_name_H-M   'P 1'
#
loop_
_entity.id
_entity.type
_entity.pdbx_description
1 polymer ?
#
loop_
_entity_poly.entity_id
_entity_poly.type
_entity_poly.pdbx_seq_one_letter_code
_entity_poly.pdbx_strand_id
1 'polypeptide(L)'
;MSQQRLYDNIVSVLKEAQLKLGYEEHAIGVNYITRSLCHLLGCGEAEVEGELAAFSQNYADVLGRIEFAARENGFRLTVPVKGVSYVHSILEENEFLSVFIRTVKKPLCTVDDVRSVFYSFSDKVHFERVDNGEFDYLIYFEEEGIDDFWYCLHDDDLQLEYHRFIREDYLDFNF
;
A
#
# COMPACT_ATOMS: atom_id res chain seq x y z
N MET A 1 -11.44 1.60 -14.93
CA MET A 1 -11.72 0.14 -15.02
C MET A 1 -11.75 -0.41 -13.61
N SER A 2 -12.66 -1.34 -13.28
CA SER A 2 -12.84 -1.91 -11.92
C SER A 2 -11.55 -2.49 -11.32
N GLN A 3 -10.61 -2.91 -12.17
CA GLN A 3 -9.39 -3.61 -11.79
C GLN A 3 -8.13 -2.73 -11.68
N GLN A 4 -8.19 -1.47 -12.12
CA GLN A 4 -7.04 -0.56 -12.08
C GLN A 4 -6.57 -0.32 -10.64
N ARG A 5 -7.52 -0.20 -9.71
CA ARG A 5 -7.24 0.09 -8.32
C ARG A 5 -6.49 -1.04 -7.61
N LEU A 6 -6.82 -2.31 -7.90
CA LEU A 6 -6.04 -3.45 -7.42
C LEU A 6 -4.62 -3.46 -8.02
N TYR A 7 -4.48 -3.11 -9.30
CA TYR A 7 -3.16 -2.98 -9.94
C TYR A 7 -2.30 -1.93 -9.24
N ASP A 8 -2.82 -0.72 -9.05
CA ASP A 8 -2.10 0.38 -8.40
C ASP A 8 -1.72 0.02 -6.96
N ASN A 9 -2.62 -0.66 -6.24
CA ASN A 9 -2.35 -1.14 -4.90
C ASN A 9 -1.22 -2.18 -4.86
N ILE A 10 -1.24 -3.20 -5.74
CA ILE A 10 -0.17 -4.21 -5.81
C ILE A 10 1.17 -3.55 -6.16
N VAL A 11 1.19 -2.63 -7.12
CA VAL A 11 2.41 -1.87 -7.47
C VAL A 11 2.93 -1.12 -6.25
N SER A 12 2.07 -0.38 -5.54
CA SER A 12 2.42 0.38 -4.34
C SER A 12 2.98 -0.50 -3.22
N VAL A 13 2.33 -1.65 -2.94
CA VAL A 13 2.79 -2.61 -1.92
C VAL A 13 4.14 -3.21 -2.29
N LEU A 14 4.37 -3.54 -3.57
CA LEU A 14 5.65 -4.06 -4.03
C LEU A 14 6.75 -2.99 -3.99
N LYS A 15 6.46 -1.75 -4.37
CA LYS A 15 7.40 -0.61 -4.23
C LYS A 15 7.81 -0.43 -2.78
N GLU A 16 6.84 -0.42 -1.87
CA GLU A 16 7.08 -0.34 -0.43
C GLU A 16 7.95 -1.51 0.08
N ALA A 17 7.63 -2.75 -0.31
CA ALA A 17 8.39 -3.92 0.09
C ALA A 17 9.86 -3.82 -0.38
N GLN A 18 10.09 -3.41 -1.63
CA GLN A 18 11.45 -3.23 -2.18
C GLN A 18 12.21 -2.09 -1.49
N LEU A 19 11.55 -0.97 -1.18
CA LEU A 19 12.15 0.14 -0.44
C LEU A 19 12.48 -0.25 1.01
N LYS A 20 11.65 -1.09 1.64
CA LYS A 20 11.83 -1.58 3.02
C LYS A 20 12.91 -2.66 3.12
N LEU A 21 12.86 -3.67 2.28
CA LEU A 21 13.64 -4.91 2.41
C LEU A 21 14.80 -5.01 1.41
N GLY A 22 14.81 -4.17 0.38
CA GLY A 22 15.68 -4.31 -0.79
C GLY A 22 14.97 -5.07 -1.92
N TYR A 23 15.47 -4.88 -3.14
CA TYR A 23 15.00 -5.62 -4.30
C TYR A 23 15.70 -6.98 -4.40
N GLU A 24 14.91 -8.03 -4.55
CA GLU A 24 15.36 -9.36 -4.93
C GLU A 24 14.50 -9.91 -6.06
N GLU A 25 15.12 -10.64 -6.99
CA GLU A 25 14.47 -11.19 -8.18
C GLU A 25 13.75 -12.53 -7.86
N HIS A 26 12.76 -12.48 -6.97
CA HIS A 26 11.93 -13.63 -6.62
C HIS A 26 10.44 -13.26 -6.59
N ALA A 27 9.57 -14.25 -6.67
CA ALA A 27 8.13 -14.03 -6.54
C ALA A 27 7.79 -13.52 -5.12
N ILE A 28 6.86 -12.57 -5.01
CA ILE A 28 6.43 -11.98 -3.74
C ILE A 28 4.95 -12.29 -3.52
N GLY A 29 4.62 -12.76 -2.32
CA GLY A 29 3.23 -13.01 -1.92
C GLY A 29 2.70 -11.90 -1.04
N VAL A 30 1.55 -11.33 -1.40
CA VAL A 30 0.83 -10.31 -0.63
C VAL A 30 -0.48 -10.90 -0.13
N ASN A 31 -0.80 -10.70 1.15
CA ASN A 31 -2.06 -11.17 1.72
C ASN A 31 -3.07 -10.02 1.71
N TYR A 32 -4.26 -10.30 1.21
CA TYR A 32 -5.41 -9.40 1.27
C TYR A 32 -6.55 -10.07 2.01
N ILE A 33 -7.24 -9.32 2.86
CA ILE A 33 -8.53 -9.76 3.40
C ILE A 33 -9.61 -9.61 2.32
N THR A 34 -10.67 -10.43 2.38
CA THR A 34 -11.75 -10.42 1.37
C THR A 34 -12.37 -9.02 1.22
N ARG A 35 -12.58 -8.32 2.34
CA ARG A 35 -13.19 -6.99 2.35
C ARG A 35 -12.35 -5.94 1.60
N SER A 36 -11.03 -5.93 1.79
CA SER A 36 -10.11 -5.09 1.02
C SER A 36 -10.17 -5.40 -0.48
N LEU A 37 -10.25 -6.68 -0.86
CA LEU A 37 -10.41 -7.05 -2.27
C LEU A 37 -11.73 -6.58 -2.85
N CYS A 38 -12.82 -6.63 -2.09
CA CYS A 38 -14.10 -6.05 -2.50
C CYS A 38 -13.98 -4.54 -2.79
N HIS A 39 -13.27 -3.78 -1.95
CA HIS A 39 -13.03 -2.34 -2.19
C HIS A 39 -12.14 -2.06 -3.40
N LEU A 40 -11.11 -2.86 -3.59
CA LEU A 40 -10.13 -2.71 -4.67
C LEU A 40 -10.69 -3.14 -6.03
N LEU A 41 -11.58 -4.14 -6.06
CA LEU A 41 -12.19 -4.68 -7.28
C LEU A 41 -13.57 -4.07 -7.55
N GLY A 42 -14.20 -3.44 -6.56
CA GLY A 42 -15.55 -2.89 -6.66
C GLY A 42 -16.62 -3.98 -6.84
N CYS A 43 -16.44 -5.14 -6.20
CA CYS A 43 -17.31 -6.31 -6.34
C CYS A 43 -17.75 -6.88 -4.98
N GLY A 44 -18.76 -7.74 -4.97
CA GLY A 44 -19.15 -8.49 -3.78
C GLY A 44 -18.21 -9.68 -3.49
N GLU A 45 -18.25 -10.22 -2.28
CA GLU A 45 -17.35 -11.30 -1.84
C GLU A 45 -17.43 -12.54 -2.75
N ALA A 46 -18.63 -12.89 -3.21
CA ALA A 46 -18.85 -14.05 -4.10
C ALA A 46 -18.22 -13.89 -5.49
N GLU A 47 -17.86 -12.67 -5.89
CA GLU A 47 -17.30 -12.34 -7.20
C GLU A 47 -15.76 -12.24 -7.17
N VAL A 48 -15.16 -12.15 -5.97
CA VAL A 48 -13.72 -11.88 -5.78
C VAL A 48 -12.84 -12.87 -6.54
N GLU A 49 -13.09 -14.18 -6.46
CA GLU A 49 -12.27 -15.18 -7.16
C GLU A 49 -12.32 -15.01 -8.69
N GLY A 50 -13.52 -14.71 -9.23
CA GLY A 50 -13.71 -14.46 -10.66
C GLY A 50 -13.00 -13.20 -11.12
N GLU A 51 -13.09 -12.13 -10.34
CA GLU A 51 -12.40 -10.87 -10.59
C GLU A 51 -10.87 -10.99 -10.46
N LEU A 52 -10.36 -11.77 -9.51
CA LEU A 52 -8.94 -12.08 -9.39
C LEU A 52 -8.42 -12.89 -10.59
N ALA A 53 -9.21 -13.85 -11.09
CA ALA A 53 -8.86 -14.60 -12.30
C ALA A 53 -8.81 -13.68 -13.52
N ALA A 54 -9.82 -12.81 -13.69
CA ALA A 54 -9.87 -11.83 -14.77
C ALA A 54 -8.71 -10.83 -14.67
N PHE A 55 -8.41 -10.33 -13.46
CA PHE A 55 -7.28 -9.45 -13.20
C PHE A 55 -5.95 -10.10 -13.61
N SER A 56 -5.70 -11.34 -13.16
CA SER A 56 -4.48 -12.09 -13.50
C SER A 56 -4.31 -12.28 -15.00
N GLN A 57 -5.42 -12.48 -15.73
CA GLN A 57 -5.41 -12.56 -17.19
C GLN A 57 -5.14 -11.20 -17.85
N ASN A 58 -5.84 -10.15 -17.43
CA ASN A 58 -5.78 -8.81 -18.03
C ASN A 58 -4.42 -8.13 -17.85
N TYR A 59 -3.74 -8.38 -16.73
CA TYR A 59 -2.42 -7.80 -16.43
C TYR A 59 -1.25 -8.78 -16.66
N ALA A 60 -1.48 -9.96 -17.25
CA ALA A 60 -0.44 -10.96 -17.47
C ALA A 60 0.76 -10.44 -18.29
N ASP A 61 0.51 -9.51 -19.21
CA ASP A 61 1.55 -8.91 -20.05
C ASP A 61 2.46 -7.96 -19.26
N VAL A 62 1.97 -7.37 -18.17
CA VAL A 62 2.72 -6.43 -17.33
C VAL A 62 3.25 -7.14 -16.08
N LEU A 63 2.37 -7.66 -15.24
CA LEU A 63 2.71 -8.25 -13.94
C LEU A 63 3.05 -9.74 -14.01
N GLY A 64 2.83 -10.39 -15.16
CA GLY A 64 2.79 -11.85 -15.23
C GLY A 64 1.49 -12.43 -14.68
N ARG A 65 1.32 -13.75 -14.80
CA ARG A 65 0.15 -14.43 -14.24
C ARG A 65 0.30 -14.51 -12.73
N ILE A 66 -0.50 -13.71 -12.03
CA ILE A 66 -0.58 -13.73 -10.57
C ILE A 66 -1.34 -14.98 -10.15
N GLU A 67 -0.74 -15.77 -9.27
CA GLU A 67 -1.42 -16.88 -8.62
C GLU A 67 -2.14 -16.37 -7.37
N PHE A 68 -3.31 -16.91 -7.07
CA PHE A 68 -4.01 -16.58 -5.83
C PHE A 68 -4.51 -17.84 -5.13
N ALA A 69 -4.45 -17.84 -3.81
CA ALA A 69 -4.89 -18.96 -2.99
C ALA A 69 -5.66 -18.46 -1.77
N ALA A 70 -6.83 -19.06 -1.53
CA ALA A 70 -7.67 -18.75 -0.38
C ALA A 70 -6.92 -18.96 0.95
N ARG A 71 -7.23 -18.09 1.90
CA ARG A 71 -6.78 -18.08 3.30
C ARG A 71 -8.02 -17.91 4.19
N GLU A 72 -7.84 -17.99 5.50
CA GLU A 72 -8.96 -17.94 6.47
C GLU A 72 -9.90 -16.75 6.24
N ASN A 73 -9.36 -15.55 5.98
CA ASN A 73 -10.13 -14.32 5.83
C ASN A 73 -9.88 -13.58 4.50
N GLY A 74 -9.40 -14.27 3.46
CA GLY A 74 -9.09 -13.63 2.18
C GLY A 74 -8.20 -14.47 1.27
N PHE A 75 -7.27 -13.81 0.57
CA PHE A 75 -6.44 -14.45 -0.45
C PHE A 75 -4.99 -14.02 -0.33
N ARG A 76 -4.08 -14.95 -0.57
CA ARG A 76 -2.68 -14.63 -0.86
C ARG A 76 -2.53 -14.53 -2.38
N LEU A 77 -2.15 -13.35 -2.87
CA LEU A 77 -1.78 -13.11 -4.26
C LEU A 77 -0.26 -13.20 -4.38
N THR A 78 0.24 -14.08 -5.25
CA THR A 78 1.66 -14.26 -5.54
C THR A 78 1.98 -13.62 -6.87
N VAL A 79 2.71 -12.50 -6.81
CA VAL A 79 3.22 -11.81 -8.00
C VAL A 79 4.50 -12.50 -8.46
N PRO A 80 4.55 -13.01 -9.70
CA PRO A 80 5.73 -13.71 -10.21
C PRO A 80 6.89 -12.72 -10.42
N VAL A 81 8.10 -13.26 -10.62
CA VAL A 81 9.32 -12.49 -10.87
C VAL A 81 9.11 -11.40 -11.92
N LYS A 82 8.41 -11.70 -13.02
CA LYS A 82 8.07 -10.71 -14.07
C LYS A 82 7.46 -9.42 -13.50
N GLY A 83 6.45 -9.54 -12.63
CA GLY A 83 5.79 -8.39 -12.03
C GLY A 83 6.65 -7.70 -10.99
N VAL A 84 7.42 -8.46 -10.20
CA VAL A 84 8.36 -7.89 -9.21
C VAL A 84 9.45 -7.06 -9.90
N SER A 85 10.05 -7.59 -10.97
CA SER A 85 11.05 -6.88 -11.78
C SER A 85 10.46 -5.69 -12.55
N TYR A 86 9.23 -5.81 -13.06
CA TYR A 86 8.53 -4.69 -13.66
C TYR A 86 8.34 -3.54 -12.66
N VAL A 87 7.84 -3.83 -11.45
CA VAL A 87 7.65 -2.81 -10.41
C VAL A 87 8.99 -2.16 -10.04
N HIS A 88 10.05 -2.95 -9.94
CA HIS A 88 11.40 -2.42 -9.71
C HIS A 88 11.84 -1.45 -10.81
N SER A 89 11.55 -1.76 -12.08
CA SER A 89 11.92 -0.92 -13.22
C SER A 89 11.22 0.45 -13.26
N ILE A 90 10.08 0.59 -12.57
CA ILE A 90 9.27 1.82 -12.52
C ILE A 90 9.29 2.50 -11.13
N LEU A 91 10.12 1.99 -10.21
CA LEU A 91 10.36 2.61 -8.92
C LEU A 91 11.23 3.85 -9.12
N GLU A 92 10.79 5.00 -8.62
CA GLU A 92 11.53 6.26 -8.77
C GLU A 92 12.10 6.70 -7.41
N GLU A 93 13.36 7.12 -7.37
CA GLU A 93 14.02 7.50 -6.11
C GLU A 93 13.42 8.75 -5.43
N ASN A 94 12.73 9.60 -6.21
CA ASN A 94 12.19 10.88 -5.76
C ASN A 94 10.67 10.93 -5.72
N GLU A 95 9.98 9.81 -5.96
CA GLU A 95 8.54 9.74 -5.72
C GLU A 95 8.24 9.79 -4.22
N PHE A 96 7.01 10.19 -3.86
CA PHE A 96 6.60 10.41 -2.48
C PHE A 96 6.95 9.24 -1.56
N LEU A 97 6.57 8.01 -1.93
CA LEU A 97 6.80 6.81 -1.12
C LEU A 97 8.29 6.54 -0.86
N SER A 98 9.15 6.78 -1.86
CA SER A 98 10.61 6.66 -1.74
C SER A 98 11.19 7.67 -0.75
N VAL A 99 10.75 8.94 -0.83
CA VAL A 99 11.17 9.98 0.12
C VAL A 99 10.65 9.70 1.52
N PHE A 100 9.39 9.29 1.64
CA PHE A 100 8.74 8.93 2.91
C PHE A 100 9.48 7.79 3.62
N ILE A 101 9.66 6.63 2.97
CA ILE A 101 10.32 5.47 3.58
C ILE A 101 11.77 5.79 3.97
N ARG A 102 12.49 6.54 3.13
CA ARG A 102 13.85 6.97 3.45
C ARG A 102 13.90 7.88 4.68
N THR A 103 12.89 8.74 4.87
CA THR A 103 12.81 9.62 6.04
C THR A 103 12.49 8.83 7.30
N VAL A 104 11.47 7.97 7.28
CA VAL A 104 11.10 7.12 8.42
C VAL A 104 12.25 6.21 8.86
N LYS A 105 13.05 5.70 7.93
CA LYS A 105 14.23 4.87 8.25
C LYS A 105 15.40 5.61 8.89
N LYS A 106 15.39 6.96 8.95
CA LYS A 106 16.48 7.71 9.59
C LYS A 106 16.42 7.51 11.10
N PRO A 107 17.58 7.38 11.77
CA PRO A 107 17.63 7.44 13.22
C PRO A 107 16.99 8.73 13.72
N LEU A 108 16.17 8.64 14.78
CA LEU A 108 15.48 9.78 15.40
C LEU A 108 14.51 10.51 14.46
N CYS A 109 13.94 9.82 13.46
CA CYS A 109 12.83 10.37 12.68
C CYS A 109 11.67 10.73 13.62
N THR A 110 11.16 11.95 13.48
CA THR A 110 10.01 12.43 14.25
C THR A 110 8.75 12.49 13.38
N VAL A 111 7.59 12.62 14.02
CA VAL A 111 6.35 12.91 13.31
C VAL A 111 6.43 14.21 12.48
N ASP A 112 7.17 15.23 12.94
CA ASP A 112 7.34 16.49 12.21
C ASP A 112 8.21 16.33 10.94
N ASP A 113 9.16 15.39 10.93
CA ASP A 113 9.89 15.03 9.72
C ASP A 113 8.94 14.40 8.68
N VAL A 114 8.06 13.50 9.11
CA VAL A 114 7.04 12.90 8.24
C VAL A 114 6.08 13.96 7.70
N ARG A 115 5.57 14.85 8.54
CA ARG A 115 4.72 15.97 8.11
C ARG A 115 5.44 16.82 7.07
N SER A 116 6.70 17.14 7.30
CA SER A 116 7.52 17.91 6.35
C SER A 116 7.65 17.23 5.00
N VAL A 117 7.72 15.88 4.96
CA VAL A 117 7.68 15.13 3.70
C VAL A 117 6.33 15.33 3.01
N PHE A 118 5.19 15.10 3.67
CA PHE A 118 3.87 15.30 3.05
C PHE A 118 3.69 16.71 2.48
N TYR A 119 3.99 17.75 3.28
CA TYR A 119 3.88 19.14 2.84
C TYR A 119 4.87 19.53 1.74
N SER A 120 5.92 18.74 1.48
CA SER A 120 6.81 18.97 0.34
C SER A 120 6.21 18.50 -0.99
N PHE A 121 5.15 17.69 -0.96
CA PHE A 121 4.46 17.17 -2.16
C PHE A 121 3.07 17.79 -2.37
N SER A 122 2.40 18.30 -1.32
CA SER A 122 1.13 19.04 -1.46
C SER A 122 0.87 19.96 -0.27
N ASP A 123 0.18 21.07 -0.52
CA ASP A 123 -0.37 21.94 0.53
C ASP A 123 -1.67 21.38 1.13
N LYS A 124 -2.30 20.39 0.47
CA LYS A 124 -3.57 19.78 0.90
C LYS A 124 -3.33 18.43 1.57
N VAL A 125 -2.94 18.50 2.84
CA VAL A 125 -2.60 17.36 3.67
C VAL A 125 -3.46 17.41 4.94
N HIS A 126 -4.19 16.34 5.20
CA HIS A 126 -4.85 16.13 6.49
C HIS A 126 -3.82 15.60 7.49
N PHE A 127 -3.81 16.15 8.70
CA PHE A 127 -2.98 15.66 9.80
C PHE A 127 -3.71 15.83 11.13
N GLU A 128 -3.90 14.75 11.86
CA GLU A 128 -4.51 14.79 13.18
C GLU A 128 -3.89 13.80 14.17
N ARG A 129 -4.08 14.07 15.46
CA ARG A 129 -3.85 13.07 16.51
C ARG A 129 -5.07 12.18 16.61
N VAL A 130 -4.86 10.88 16.73
CA VAL A 130 -5.94 9.91 16.93
C VAL A 130 -5.82 9.28 18.32
N ASP A 131 -6.95 8.84 18.86
CA ASP A 131 -7.04 8.16 20.16
C ASP A 131 -7.84 6.87 19.99
N ASN A 132 -7.29 5.95 19.19
CA ASN A 132 -7.87 4.64 18.87
C ASN A 132 -7.19 3.49 19.63
N GLY A 133 -6.21 3.80 20.49
CA GLY A 133 -5.45 2.83 21.27
C GLY A 133 -4.35 2.07 20.52
N GLU A 134 -4.16 2.33 19.22
CA GLU A 134 -3.14 1.66 18.39
C GLU A 134 -2.17 2.65 17.72
N PHE A 135 -2.66 3.80 17.27
CA PHE A 135 -1.88 4.81 16.56
C PHE A 135 -1.96 6.16 17.26
N ASP A 136 -0.94 6.99 17.08
CA ASP A 136 -0.85 8.33 17.65
C ASP A 136 -1.32 9.41 16.66
N TYR A 137 -1.10 9.18 15.36
CA TYR A 137 -1.40 10.15 14.31
C TYR A 137 -1.98 9.49 13.05
N LEU A 138 -2.79 10.27 12.34
CA LEU A 138 -3.27 9.97 10.99
C LEU A 138 -2.85 11.09 10.04
N ILE A 139 -2.24 10.73 8.90
CA ILE A 139 -1.82 11.66 7.86
C ILE A 139 -2.12 11.12 6.46
N TYR A 140 -2.65 11.96 5.57
CA TYR A 140 -2.94 11.60 4.17
C TYR A 140 -3.07 12.84 3.27
N PHE A 141 -2.95 12.64 1.96
CA PHE A 141 -3.26 13.67 0.98
C PHE A 141 -4.78 13.79 0.78
N GLU A 142 -5.32 15.00 0.82
CA GLU A 142 -6.75 15.23 0.54
C GLU A 142 -7.08 15.10 -0.96
N GLU A 143 -6.06 15.20 -1.81
CA GLU A 143 -6.18 15.14 -3.26
C GLU A 143 -5.65 13.80 -3.79
N GLU A 144 -6.38 13.23 -4.75
CA GLU A 144 -5.93 12.05 -5.50
C GLU A 144 -4.70 12.37 -6.37
N GLY A 145 -3.87 11.36 -6.60
CA GLY A 145 -2.80 11.41 -7.61
C GLY A 145 -1.38 11.56 -7.08
N ILE A 146 -1.18 11.67 -5.76
CA ILE A 146 0.14 11.54 -5.13
C ILE A 146 0.29 10.16 -4.48
N ASP A 147 -0.55 9.88 -3.47
CA ASP A 147 -0.63 8.59 -2.80
C ASP A 147 -1.99 8.50 -2.10
N ASP A 148 -2.81 7.52 -2.49
CA ASP A 148 -4.19 7.39 -2.00
C ASP A 148 -4.29 6.63 -0.66
N PHE A 149 -3.14 6.25 -0.06
CA PHE A 149 -3.13 5.58 1.23
C PHE A 149 -3.22 6.57 2.39
N TRP A 150 -3.87 6.11 3.44
CA TRP A 150 -3.90 6.73 4.75
C TRP A 150 -2.78 6.14 5.60
N TYR A 151 -1.95 7.02 6.17
CA TYR A 151 -0.78 6.64 6.95
C TYR A 151 -1.12 6.82 8.44
N CYS A 152 -1.21 5.70 9.14
CA CYS A 152 -1.32 5.67 10.60
C CYS A 152 0.09 5.57 11.19
N LEU A 153 0.46 6.50 12.05
CA LEU A 153 1.79 6.58 12.65
C LEU A 153 1.72 6.21 14.13
N HIS A 154 2.69 5.43 14.60
CA HIS A 154 2.94 5.18 16.00
C HIS A 154 4.34 5.70 16.34
N ASP A 155 4.42 6.65 17.27
CA ASP A 155 5.67 7.30 17.67
C ASP A 155 6.07 6.76 19.03
N ASP A 156 6.84 5.67 19.03
CA ASP A 156 7.45 5.15 20.25
C ASP A 156 8.79 5.85 20.53
N ASP A 157 9.25 5.81 21.79
CA ASP A 157 10.49 6.50 22.21
C ASP A 157 11.77 6.06 21.44
N LEU A 158 11.70 5.03 20.59
CA LEU A 158 12.82 4.44 19.86
C LEU A 158 12.73 4.67 18.34
N GLN A 159 11.55 4.49 17.75
CA GLN A 159 11.32 4.55 16.32
C GLN A 159 9.88 4.95 15.98
N LEU A 160 9.75 5.73 14.91
CA LEU A 160 8.46 5.99 14.29
C LEU A 160 8.07 4.79 13.41
N GLU A 161 7.00 4.12 13.78
CA GLU A 161 6.37 3.06 12.99
C GLU A 161 5.19 3.62 12.19
N TYR A 162 4.87 2.95 11.07
CA TYR A 162 3.72 3.34 10.26
C TYR A 162 3.03 2.15 9.61
N HIS A 163 1.72 2.32 9.43
CA HIS A 163 0.86 1.44 8.65
C HIS A 163 0.17 2.24 7.55
N ARG A 164 0.00 1.61 6.38
CA ARG A 164 -0.70 2.19 5.24
C ARG A 164 -1.98 1.42 4.99
N PHE A 165 -3.09 2.14 4.92
CA PHE A 165 -4.40 1.59 4.63
C PHE A 165 -5.01 2.32 3.44
N ILE A 166 -5.75 1.62 2.59
CA ILE A 166 -6.70 2.34 1.73
C ILE A 166 -7.79 2.93 2.62
N ARG A 167 -8.37 4.06 2.21
CA ARG A 167 -9.37 4.78 3.00
C ARG A 167 -10.50 3.89 3.52
N GLU A 168 -11.04 3.02 2.68
CA GLU A 168 -12.15 2.13 3.03
C GLU A 168 -11.75 1.09 4.08
N ASP A 169 -10.53 0.55 3.99
CA ASP A 169 -10.02 -0.39 4.99
C ASP A 169 -9.86 0.29 6.35
N TYR A 170 -9.30 1.51 6.37
CA TYR A 170 -9.20 2.29 7.61
C TYR A 170 -10.57 2.52 8.27
N LEU A 171 -11.57 2.90 7.47
CA LEU A 171 -12.94 3.13 7.95
C LEU A 171 -13.61 1.83 8.44
N ASP A 172 -13.26 0.69 7.83
CA ASP A 172 -13.84 -0.61 8.18
C ASP A 172 -13.27 -1.22 9.45
N PHE A 173 -12.01 -0.91 9.77
CA PHE A 173 -11.40 -1.33 11.04
C PHE A 173 -12.02 -0.62 12.24
N ASN A 174 -12.70 0.52 12.02
CA ASN A 174 -13.43 1.28 13.04
C ASN A 174 -12.56 1.53 14.29
N PHE A 175 -11.31 1.92 14.04
CA PHE A 175 -10.38 2.47 15.02
C PHE A 175 -11.03 3.61 15.82
#